data_AF-A0A3M1L131-F1
#
_entry.id   AF-A0A3M1L131-F1
#
_cell.length_a   1.000
_cell.length_b   1.000
_cell.length_c   1.000
_cell.angle_alpha   90.00
_cell.angle_beta   90.00
_cell.angle_gamma   90.00
#
_symmetry.space_group_name_H-M   'P 1'
#
loop_
_entity.id
_entity.type
_entity.pdbx_description
1 polymer ?
#
loop_
_entity_poly.entity_id
_entity_poly.type
_entity_poly.pdbx_seq_one_letter_code
_entity_poly.pdbx_strand_id
1 'polypeptide(L)'
;QVNQLRKRNIPAVAVHSGLHPRAIDQTLDNCIYGNIKFLYLSPERLRTELAQQRIRQMKVSLLAVDEAHCISQWGYDFRPTYLEIATIRPLIPEAPVLALTATATPPVVQDIQEKLQFRSGKVFRQSFERANLAYVVLQEENKLGKLLDIARKVAGTGIVYVRSRRLTEKIARFLTQRRIRADFYHAGLDPETRTRKQDAWMQGRIRIMVSTNAFGMGIDKPDVRFVVHMDLPDSLEAYFQEAGRAGRDGKKAFAVLLFHPSDADALQRNFQQAFPPEREIRRVYQALGSYYQLAIGAGMGESFDFDLLHFSKTYQLDPKTTFHCLKILEQSGWLSLSEAVYIPSTLKCIVSREALYDYQLKHPQFDPLLKSIFRLTAGAFTQFVNIREAQLARFLRMPVEKLVSALHYLHRDGILDYRPQKNKPQLTFLQERVDAANLEIDHELYRFRKQRHEERMQAAIAYATQ
;
A
#
# COMPACT_ATOMS: atom_id res chain seq x y z
N GLN A 1 1.38 -13.02 5.54
CA GLN A 1 2.49 -13.97 5.81
C GLN A 1 2.72 -14.20 7.30
N VAL A 2 3.04 -13.19 8.12
CA VAL A 2 3.31 -13.37 9.57
C VAL A 2 2.25 -14.19 10.32
N ASN A 3 0.95 -13.88 10.14
CA ASN A 3 -0.12 -14.63 10.78
C ASN A 3 -0.17 -16.11 10.35
N GLN A 4 0.18 -16.43 9.11
CA GLN A 4 0.24 -17.82 8.63
C GLN A 4 1.43 -18.58 9.24
N LEU A 5 2.59 -17.93 9.37
CA LEU A 5 3.77 -18.50 10.04
C LEU A 5 3.48 -18.76 11.53
N ARG A 6 2.86 -17.81 12.22
CA ARG A 6 2.44 -17.98 13.63
C ARG A 6 1.45 -19.11 13.81
N LYS A 7 0.48 -19.27 12.91
CA LYS A 7 -0.45 -20.42 12.90
C LYS A 7 0.27 -21.77 12.74
N ARG A 8 1.45 -21.78 12.13
CA ARG A 8 2.34 -22.95 12.00
C ARG A 8 3.37 -23.04 13.14
N ASN A 9 3.20 -22.27 14.21
CA ASN A 9 4.14 -22.15 15.33
C ASN A 9 5.55 -21.72 14.95
N ILE A 10 5.69 -20.93 13.86
CA ILE A 10 6.96 -20.34 13.44
C ILE A 10 7.02 -18.89 13.96
N PRO A 11 8.00 -18.56 14.83
CA PRO A 11 8.17 -17.20 15.36
C PRO A 11 8.46 -16.18 14.25
N ALA A 12 7.50 -15.31 13.99
CA ALA A 12 7.59 -14.29 12.96
C ALA A 12 7.04 -12.95 13.45
N VAL A 13 7.69 -11.86 13.04
CA VAL A 13 7.29 -10.48 13.34
C VAL A 13 7.39 -9.62 12.07
N ALA A 14 6.69 -8.48 12.08
CA ALA A 14 6.77 -7.49 11.01
C ALA A 14 7.02 -6.11 11.61
N VAL A 15 7.85 -5.31 10.94
CA VAL A 15 8.11 -3.91 11.25
C VAL A 15 7.77 -3.09 10.00
N HIS A 16 6.84 -2.15 10.15
CA HIS A 16 6.38 -1.28 9.06
C HIS A 16 6.14 0.16 9.55
N SER A 17 5.90 1.08 8.61
CA SER A 17 5.74 2.52 8.88
C SER A 17 4.68 2.86 9.94
N GLY A 18 3.58 2.10 9.99
CA GLY A 18 2.48 2.30 10.95
C GLY A 18 2.71 1.85 12.40
N LEU A 19 3.88 1.31 12.77
CA LEU A 19 4.16 0.95 14.16
C LEU A 19 4.68 2.14 14.97
N HIS A 20 4.29 2.20 16.25
CA HIS A 20 4.82 3.19 17.19
C HIS A 20 6.33 2.96 17.43
N PRO A 21 7.18 4.00 17.54
CA PRO A 21 8.63 3.86 17.67
C PRO A 21 9.09 2.88 18.77
N ARG A 22 8.46 2.92 19.95
CA ARG A 22 8.75 1.96 21.04
C ARG A 22 8.44 0.51 20.68
N ALA A 23 7.35 0.28 19.93
CA ALA A 23 6.99 -1.07 19.48
C ALA A 23 7.99 -1.59 18.42
N ILE A 24 8.52 -0.69 17.59
CA ILE A 24 9.60 -1.01 16.64
C ILE A 24 10.84 -1.44 17.40
N ASP A 25 11.30 -0.63 18.37
CA ASP A 25 12.48 -0.92 19.19
C ASP A 25 12.35 -2.28 19.90
N GLN A 26 11.24 -2.49 20.61
CA GLN A 26 10.95 -3.76 21.28
C GLN A 26 10.91 -4.95 20.30
N THR A 27 10.35 -4.77 19.10
CA THR A 27 10.29 -5.83 18.09
C THR A 27 11.68 -6.18 17.58
N LEU A 28 12.53 -5.18 17.35
CA LEU A 28 13.92 -5.38 16.92
C LEU A 28 14.78 -6.01 18.03
N ASP A 29 14.57 -5.64 19.29
CA ASP A 29 15.21 -6.30 20.44
C ASP A 29 14.80 -7.77 20.53
N ASN A 30 13.51 -8.08 20.33
CA ASN A 30 13.03 -9.45 20.28
C ASN A 30 13.66 -10.25 19.12
N CYS A 31 14.05 -9.59 18.02
CA CYS A 31 14.77 -10.27 16.94
C CYS A 31 16.20 -10.67 17.36
N ILE A 32 16.81 -9.97 18.31
CA ILE A 32 18.13 -10.29 18.85
C ILE A 32 18.02 -11.36 19.94
N TYR A 33 17.11 -11.17 20.90
CA TYR A 33 17.05 -11.97 22.14
C TYR A 33 15.90 -12.99 22.18
N GLY A 34 14.83 -12.77 21.43
CA GLY A 34 13.55 -13.50 21.53
C GLY A 34 13.37 -14.69 20.58
N ASN A 35 14.46 -15.23 20.02
CA ASN A 35 14.46 -16.40 19.13
C ASN A 35 13.51 -16.29 17.92
N ILE A 36 13.33 -15.08 17.39
CA ILE A 36 12.55 -14.84 16.18
C ILE A 36 13.24 -15.49 14.98
N LYS A 37 12.45 -16.12 14.09
CA LYS A 37 12.95 -16.79 12.87
C LYS A 37 12.73 -15.97 11.61
N PHE A 38 11.65 -15.19 11.55
CA PHE A 38 11.35 -14.32 10.42
C PHE A 38 11.06 -12.89 10.88
N LEU A 39 11.87 -11.94 10.40
CA LEU A 39 11.60 -10.52 10.49
C LEU A 39 11.19 -10.01 9.09
N TYR A 40 9.94 -9.59 8.96
CA TYR A 40 9.46 -8.86 7.78
C TYR A 40 9.70 -7.37 8.00
N LEU A 41 10.43 -6.71 7.10
CA LEU A 41 10.80 -5.30 7.24
C LEU A 41 10.56 -4.59 5.91
N SER A 42 9.90 -3.42 5.93
CA SER A 42 9.70 -2.65 4.72
C SER A 42 10.98 -1.90 4.30
N PRO A 43 11.25 -1.72 2.99
CA PRO A 43 12.53 -1.17 2.53
C PRO A 43 12.84 0.22 3.09
N GLU A 44 11.83 1.10 3.19
CA GLU A 44 11.98 2.44 3.76
C GLU A 44 12.41 2.48 5.24
N ARG A 45 12.31 1.35 5.97
CA ARG A 45 12.79 1.24 7.36
C ARG A 45 14.25 0.81 7.45
N LEU A 46 14.83 0.21 6.40
CA LEU A 46 16.22 -0.27 6.39
C LEU A 46 17.24 0.86 6.58
N ARG A 47 16.89 2.09 6.13
CA ARG A 47 17.74 3.28 6.29
C ARG A 47 17.80 3.83 7.72
N THR A 48 16.88 3.41 8.60
CA THR A 48 16.82 3.99 9.94
C THR A 48 18.01 3.51 10.77
N GLU A 49 18.65 4.43 11.48
CA GLU A 49 19.81 4.12 12.33
C GLU A 49 19.48 3.00 13.33
N LEU A 50 18.29 3.08 13.95
CA LEU A 50 17.80 2.04 14.86
C LEU A 50 17.78 0.65 14.21
N ALA A 51 17.25 0.53 12.98
CA ALA A 51 17.21 -0.75 12.28
C ALA A 51 18.63 -1.24 11.94
N GLN A 52 19.50 -0.38 11.42
CA GLN A 52 20.86 -0.76 11.07
C GLN A 52 21.67 -1.22 12.29
N GLN A 53 21.57 -0.50 13.41
CA GLN A 53 22.26 -0.85 14.66
C GLN A 53 21.79 -2.20 15.21
N ARG A 54 20.49 -2.48 15.16
CA ARG A 54 19.92 -3.75 15.62
C ARG A 54 20.27 -4.89 14.66
N ILE A 55 20.20 -4.69 13.34
CA ILE A 55 20.56 -5.70 12.34
C ILE A 55 22.01 -6.16 12.51
N ARG A 56 22.96 -5.26 12.82
CA ARG A 56 24.36 -5.62 13.11
C ARG A 56 24.51 -6.59 14.28
N GLN A 57 23.58 -6.57 15.23
CA GLN A 57 23.59 -7.45 16.41
C GLN A 57 22.84 -8.76 16.16
N MET A 58 22.07 -8.87 15.08
CA MET A 58 21.30 -10.07 14.74
C MET A 58 22.19 -11.12 14.08
N LYS A 59 21.96 -12.39 14.40
CA LYS A 59 22.55 -13.53 13.69
C LYS A 59 21.75 -13.83 12.43
N VAL A 60 21.91 -13.01 11.40
CA VAL A 60 21.16 -13.13 10.14
C VAL A 60 21.70 -14.29 9.30
N SER A 61 20.83 -15.27 9.03
CA SER A 61 21.19 -16.46 8.23
C SER A 61 20.78 -16.36 6.75
N LEU A 62 19.91 -15.41 6.39
CA LEU A 62 19.41 -15.21 5.03
C LEU A 62 18.79 -13.81 4.91
N LEU A 63 19.10 -13.11 3.83
CA LEU A 63 18.34 -11.94 3.37
C LEU A 63 17.42 -12.37 2.22
N ALA A 64 16.10 -12.38 2.46
CA ALA A 64 15.11 -12.64 1.42
C ALA A 64 14.46 -11.33 0.96
N VAL A 65 14.52 -11.06 -0.35
CA VAL A 65 13.89 -9.91 -1.01
C VAL A 65 12.71 -10.44 -1.80
N ASP A 66 11.51 -10.23 -1.26
CA ASP A 66 10.24 -10.54 -1.95
C ASP A 66 9.90 -9.43 -2.94
N GLU A 67 9.11 -9.74 -3.98
CA GLU A 67 8.78 -8.82 -5.08
C GLU A 67 10.01 -8.08 -5.66
N ALA A 68 11.10 -8.83 -5.86
CA ALA A 68 12.41 -8.27 -6.22
C ALA A 68 12.40 -7.45 -7.53
N HIS A 69 11.41 -7.64 -8.40
CA HIS A 69 11.25 -6.82 -9.61
C HIS A 69 11.10 -5.31 -9.31
N CYS A 70 10.66 -4.93 -8.10
CA CYS A 70 10.56 -3.54 -7.69
C CYS A 70 11.89 -2.80 -7.64
N ILE A 71 13.03 -3.50 -7.54
CA ILE A 71 14.35 -2.86 -7.55
C ILE A 71 14.75 -2.38 -8.95
N SER A 72 14.20 -3.02 -9.98
CA SER A 72 14.63 -2.80 -11.35
C SER A 72 13.82 -1.70 -12.01
N GLN A 73 14.50 -0.75 -12.65
CA GLN A 73 13.82 0.26 -13.48
C GLN A 73 13.19 -0.37 -14.73
N TRP A 74 13.68 -1.54 -15.12
CA TRP A 74 13.09 -2.38 -16.16
C TRP A 74 11.85 -3.15 -15.66
N GLY A 75 11.57 -3.12 -14.36
CA GLY A 75 10.39 -3.70 -13.71
C GLY A 75 9.14 -2.83 -13.89
N TYR A 76 7.96 -3.42 -13.77
CA TYR A 76 6.68 -2.72 -13.97
C TYR A 76 6.23 -1.89 -12.77
N ASP A 77 6.73 -2.20 -11.56
CA ASP A 77 6.47 -1.48 -10.31
C ASP A 77 7.78 -1.05 -9.62
N PHE A 78 8.61 -0.25 -10.32
CA PHE A 78 9.87 0.25 -9.75
C PHE A 78 9.64 1.12 -8.51
N ARG A 79 10.34 0.79 -7.42
CA ARG A 79 10.29 1.51 -6.14
C ARG A 79 11.72 1.89 -5.72
N PRO A 80 12.09 3.17 -5.70
CA PRO A 80 13.44 3.60 -5.32
C PRO A 80 13.91 3.05 -3.98
N THR A 81 13.00 2.91 -3.00
CA THR A 81 13.31 2.38 -1.67
C THR A 81 13.85 0.95 -1.68
N TYR A 82 13.64 0.16 -2.74
CA TYR A 82 14.23 -1.17 -2.88
C TYR A 82 15.74 -1.12 -3.17
N LEU A 83 16.26 -0.04 -3.75
CA LEU A 83 17.70 0.13 -3.97
C LEU A 83 18.47 0.17 -2.64
N GLU A 84 17.82 0.66 -1.59
CA GLU A 84 18.38 0.72 -0.24
C GLU A 84 18.64 -0.65 0.38
N ILE A 85 18.05 -1.73 -0.15
CA ILE A 85 18.29 -3.09 0.36
C ILE A 85 19.76 -3.49 0.17
N ALA A 86 20.46 -2.95 -0.83
CA ALA A 86 21.89 -3.20 -1.00
C ALA A 86 22.72 -2.67 0.18
N THR A 87 22.26 -1.60 0.84
CA THR A 87 23.01 -0.93 1.92
C THR A 87 23.15 -1.76 3.18
N ILE A 88 22.28 -2.77 3.39
CA ILE A 88 22.39 -3.68 4.53
C ILE A 88 23.39 -4.80 4.29
N ARG A 89 23.81 -5.06 3.05
CA ARG A 89 24.75 -6.15 2.72
C ARG A 89 26.05 -6.10 3.52
N PRO A 90 26.71 -4.94 3.71
CA PRO A 90 27.90 -4.85 4.54
C PRO A 90 27.64 -5.14 6.03
N LEU A 91 26.39 -4.98 6.50
CA LEU A 91 26.01 -5.26 7.89
C LEU A 91 25.84 -6.75 8.17
N ILE A 92 25.58 -7.55 7.13
CA ILE A 92 25.33 -8.99 7.20
C ILE A 92 26.17 -9.74 6.14
N PRO A 93 27.51 -9.62 6.17
CA PRO A 93 28.38 -10.06 5.07
C PRO A 93 28.35 -11.57 4.81
N GLU A 94 28.02 -12.39 5.81
CA GLU A 94 27.94 -13.85 5.68
C GLU A 94 26.57 -14.34 5.19
N ALA A 95 25.53 -13.50 5.25
CA ALA A 95 24.19 -13.92 4.89
C ALA A 95 24.02 -14.04 3.36
N PRO A 96 23.57 -15.19 2.83
CA PRO A 96 23.17 -15.30 1.43
C PRO A 96 21.97 -14.40 1.13
N VAL A 97 21.82 -14.04 -0.14
CA VAL A 97 20.69 -13.24 -0.63
C VAL A 97 19.83 -14.10 -1.54
N LEU A 98 18.52 -14.08 -1.28
CA LEU A 98 17.50 -14.71 -2.10
C LEU A 98 16.54 -13.63 -2.60
N ALA A 99 16.48 -13.42 -3.90
CA ALA A 99 15.48 -12.57 -4.53
C ALA A 99 14.37 -13.42 -5.13
N LEU A 100 13.12 -13.12 -4.79
CA LEU A 100 11.93 -13.80 -5.30
C LEU A 100 11.05 -12.81 -6.06
N THR A 101 10.55 -13.21 -7.21
CA THR A 101 9.55 -12.44 -7.97
C THR A 101 8.74 -13.40 -8.84
N ALA A 102 7.44 -13.10 -9.01
CA ALA A 102 6.58 -13.87 -9.90
C ALA A 102 6.78 -13.49 -11.38
N THR A 103 7.23 -12.25 -11.64
CA THR A 103 7.35 -11.69 -12.99
C THR A 103 8.68 -10.94 -13.10
N ALA A 104 9.53 -11.36 -14.03
CA ALA A 104 10.77 -10.67 -14.37
C ALA A 104 11.22 -11.07 -15.78
N THR A 105 11.46 -10.07 -16.63
CA THR A 105 12.10 -10.27 -17.93
C THR A 105 13.60 -10.49 -17.75
N PRO A 106 14.34 -11.01 -18.76
CA PRO A 106 15.78 -11.23 -18.63
C PRO A 106 16.58 -9.98 -18.19
N PRO A 107 16.31 -8.76 -18.72
CA PRO A 107 16.96 -7.54 -18.22
C PRO A 107 16.64 -7.23 -16.75
N VAL A 108 15.41 -7.48 -16.31
CA VAL A 108 15.01 -7.30 -14.90
C VAL A 108 15.78 -8.25 -13.99
N VAL A 109 15.96 -9.52 -14.41
CA VAL A 109 16.72 -10.49 -13.62
C VAL A 109 18.16 -10.04 -13.43
N GLN A 110 18.81 -9.57 -14.51
CA GLN A 110 20.18 -9.07 -14.44
C GLN A 110 20.28 -7.85 -13.51
N ASP A 111 19.38 -6.88 -13.68
CA ASP A 111 19.36 -5.66 -12.86
C ASP A 111 19.10 -5.97 -11.36
N ILE A 112 18.23 -6.94 -11.05
CA ILE A 112 18.06 -7.43 -9.67
C ILE A 112 19.38 -7.94 -9.08
N GLN A 113 20.11 -8.77 -9.84
CA GLN A 113 21.37 -9.36 -9.37
C GLN A 113 22.45 -8.29 -9.16
N GLU A 114 22.54 -7.32 -10.08
CA GLU A 114 23.48 -6.21 -9.99
C GLU A 114 23.16 -5.29 -8.81
N LYS A 115 21.90 -4.81 -8.69
CA LYS A 115 21.49 -3.88 -7.63
C LYS A 115 21.54 -4.50 -6.24
N LEU A 116 21.21 -5.79 -6.09
CA LEU A 116 21.36 -6.52 -4.82
C LEU A 116 22.79 -7.03 -4.58
N GLN A 117 23.74 -6.71 -5.47
CA GLN A 117 25.16 -7.04 -5.38
C GLN A 117 25.42 -8.55 -5.22
N PHE A 118 24.76 -9.39 -6.02
CA PHE A 118 24.96 -10.85 -5.93
C PHE A 118 26.43 -11.20 -6.17
N ARG A 119 27.05 -11.95 -5.25
CA ARG A 119 28.44 -12.42 -5.39
C ARG A 119 28.56 -13.50 -6.47
N SER A 120 27.57 -14.39 -6.52
CA SER A 120 27.40 -15.40 -7.54
C SER A 120 25.90 -15.55 -7.83
N GLY A 121 25.53 -15.46 -9.11
CA GLY A 121 24.15 -15.39 -9.54
C GLY A 121 23.63 -16.73 -10.04
N LYS A 122 22.97 -17.52 -9.18
CA LYS A 122 22.16 -18.65 -9.64
C LYS A 122 20.73 -18.20 -9.87
N VAL A 123 20.25 -18.43 -11.09
CA VAL A 123 18.89 -18.05 -11.50
C VAL A 123 18.06 -19.31 -11.68
N PHE A 124 17.08 -19.51 -10.81
CA PHE A 124 16.10 -20.58 -10.92
C PHE A 124 14.84 -20.03 -11.57
N ARG A 125 14.44 -20.60 -12.71
CA ARG A 125 13.24 -20.20 -13.45
C ARG A 125 12.32 -21.39 -13.59
N GLN A 126 11.05 -21.17 -13.27
CA GLN A 126 9.98 -22.08 -13.65
C GLN A 126 9.27 -21.51 -14.88
N SER A 127 8.68 -22.38 -15.71
CA SER A 127 7.88 -21.94 -16.85
C SER A 127 6.75 -21.02 -16.40
N PHE A 128 6.49 -19.97 -17.18
CA PHE A 128 5.31 -19.11 -17.03
C PHE A 128 4.02 -19.82 -17.47
N GLU A 129 4.13 -20.93 -18.21
CA GLU A 129 2.98 -21.64 -18.73
C GLU A 129 2.15 -22.25 -17.59
N ARG A 130 0.84 -22.03 -17.66
CA ARG A 130 -0.14 -22.62 -16.77
C ARG A 130 -1.14 -23.39 -17.59
N ALA A 131 -0.85 -24.67 -17.82
CA ALA A 131 -1.69 -25.56 -18.64
C ALA A 131 -3.16 -25.63 -18.17
N ASN A 132 -3.43 -25.34 -16.89
CA ASN A 132 -4.77 -25.32 -16.33
C ASN A 132 -5.50 -23.96 -16.43
N LEU A 133 -4.84 -22.91 -16.90
CA LEU A 133 -5.39 -21.55 -17.02
C LEU A 133 -5.56 -21.18 -18.50
N ALA A 134 -6.82 -21.07 -18.94
CA ALA A 134 -7.15 -20.61 -20.27
C ALA A 134 -7.21 -19.07 -20.32
N TYR A 135 -6.45 -18.47 -21.22
CA TYR A 135 -6.50 -17.03 -21.51
C TYR A 135 -7.49 -16.78 -22.64
N VAL A 136 -8.44 -15.87 -22.44
CA VAL A 136 -9.51 -15.57 -23.39
C VAL A 136 -9.63 -14.06 -23.53
N VAL A 137 -9.46 -13.54 -24.74
CA VAL A 137 -9.74 -12.15 -25.08
C VAL A 137 -11.04 -12.11 -25.86
N LEU A 138 -11.99 -11.28 -25.43
CA LEU A 138 -13.29 -11.12 -26.08
C LEU A 138 -13.52 -9.65 -26.40
N GLN A 139 -13.69 -9.34 -27.68
CA GLN A 139 -14.20 -8.05 -28.11
C GLN A 139 -15.69 -7.98 -27.76
N GLU A 140 -16.07 -7.03 -26.91
CA GLU A 140 -17.39 -7.00 -26.31
C GLU A 140 -17.85 -5.56 -26.03
N GLU A 141 -18.92 -5.14 -26.69
CA GLU A 141 -19.58 -3.85 -26.41
C GLU A 141 -20.34 -3.92 -25.07
N ASN A 142 -21.11 -5.00 -24.85
CA ASN A 142 -21.89 -5.18 -23.63
C ASN A 142 -21.10 -5.97 -22.58
N LYS A 143 -19.99 -5.40 -22.10
CA LYS A 143 -19.13 -6.04 -21.10
C LYS A 143 -19.87 -6.47 -19.83
N LEU A 144 -20.85 -5.69 -19.37
CA LEU A 144 -21.64 -6.02 -18.17
C LEU A 144 -22.54 -7.24 -18.40
N GLY A 145 -23.17 -7.35 -19.57
CA GLY A 145 -23.93 -8.53 -19.98
C GLY A 145 -23.04 -9.76 -20.04
N LYS A 146 -21.86 -9.63 -20.66
CA LYS A 146 -20.91 -10.74 -20.76
C LYS A 146 -20.36 -11.18 -19.40
N LEU A 147 -20.04 -10.23 -18.52
CA LEU A 147 -19.64 -10.54 -17.15
C LEU A 147 -20.73 -11.32 -16.41
N LEU A 148 -22.01 -10.93 -16.58
CA LEU A 148 -23.14 -11.64 -15.99
C LEU A 148 -23.25 -13.08 -16.50
N ASP A 149 -23.05 -13.28 -17.80
CA ASP A 149 -23.06 -14.61 -18.40
C ASP A 149 -21.93 -15.49 -17.88
N ILE A 150 -20.71 -14.96 -17.80
CA ILE A 150 -19.56 -15.68 -17.19
C ILE A 150 -19.90 -16.03 -15.74
N ALA A 151 -20.41 -15.06 -14.98
CA ALA A 151 -20.79 -15.27 -13.59
C ALA A 151 -21.95 -16.26 -13.43
N ARG A 152 -22.80 -16.51 -14.43
CA ARG A 152 -23.85 -17.54 -14.36
C ARG A 152 -23.36 -18.91 -14.79
N LYS A 153 -22.54 -18.98 -15.83
CA LYS A 153 -22.12 -20.23 -16.48
C LYS A 153 -20.90 -20.88 -15.81
N VAL A 154 -20.00 -20.10 -15.23
CA VAL A 154 -18.76 -20.62 -14.62
C VAL A 154 -18.93 -20.76 -13.11
N ALA A 155 -19.10 -21.98 -12.62
CA ALA A 155 -19.20 -22.23 -11.18
C ALA A 155 -17.90 -21.88 -10.42
N GLY A 156 -18.02 -21.69 -9.10
CA GLY A 156 -16.90 -21.39 -8.20
C GLY A 156 -16.58 -19.91 -8.05
N THR A 157 -15.47 -19.62 -7.37
CA THR A 157 -15.07 -18.26 -6.96
C THR A 157 -14.45 -17.49 -8.10
N GLY A 158 -14.72 -16.18 -8.18
CA GLY A 158 -14.15 -15.31 -9.19
C GLY A 158 -13.63 -13.98 -8.65
N ILE A 159 -12.77 -13.34 -9.46
CA ILE A 159 -12.29 -11.98 -9.28
C ILE A 159 -12.67 -11.18 -10.53
N VAL A 160 -13.07 -9.92 -10.36
CA VAL A 160 -13.35 -8.99 -11.46
C VAL A 160 -12.49 -7.75 -11.25
N TYR A 161 -11.56 -7.48 -12.17
CA TYR A 161 -10.70 -6.31 -12.15
C TYR A 161 -11.27 -5.16 -12.95
N VAL A 162 -11.31 -3.97 -12.33
CA VAL A 162 -11.73 -2.69 -12.90
C VAL A 162 -10.79 -1.58 -12.44
N ARG A 163 -10.71 -0.47 -13.17
CA ARG A 163 -9.74 0.60 -12.91
C ARG A 163 -10.17 1.65 -11.89
N SER A 164 -11.46 1.73 -11.55
CA SER A 164 -11.95 2.76 -10.61
C SER A 164 -12.68 2.18 -9.41
N ARG A 165 -12.46 2.80 -8.24
CA ARG A 165 -13.16 2.47 -6.99
C ARG A 165 -14.67 2.51 -7.17
N ARG A 166 -15.17 3.57 -7.83
CA ARG A 166 -16.60 3.72 -8.15
C ARG A 166 -17.14 2.55 -9.00
N LEU A 167 -16.38 2.06 -9.97
CA LEU A 167 -16.80 0.92 -10.80
C LEU A 167 -16.83 -0.38 -10.00
N THR A 168 -15.91 -0.58 -9.03
CA THR A 168 -15.95 -1.79 -8.19
C THR A 168 -17.29 -1.91 -7.46
N GLU A 169 -17.75 -0.80 -6.86
CA GLU A 169 -19.04 -0.73 -6.18
C GLU A 169 -20.21 -0.91 -7.14
N LYS A 170 -20.19 -0.19 -8.28
CA LYS A 170 -21.26 -0.25 -9.29
C LYS A 170 -21.47 -1.68 -9.80
N ILE A 171 -20.39 -2.38 -10.12
CA ILE A 171 -20.44 -3.74 -10.68
C ILE A 171 -20.83 -4.75 -9.60
N ALA A 172 -20.31 -4.64 -8.37
CA ALA A 172 -20.74 -5.49 -7.28
C ALA A 172 -22.24 -5.35 -6.99
N ARG A 173 -22.77 -4.12 -7.00
CA ARG A 173 -24.23 -3.85 -6.89
C ARG A 173 -25.01 -4.45 -8.07
N PHE A 174 -24.53 -4.28 -9.29
CA PHE A 174 -25.15 -4.85 -10.49
C PHE A 174 -25.28 -6.39 -10.41
N LEU A 175 -24.24 -7.07 -9.93
CA LEU A 175 -24.22 -8.53 -9.76
C LEU A 175 -25.15 -8.99 -8.63
N THR A 176 -25.13 -8.30 -7.48
CA THR A 176 -25.98 -8.62 -6.32
C THR A 176 -27.47 -8.44 -6.63
N GLN A 177 -27.86 -7.39 -7.35
CA GLN A 177 -29.22 -7.20 -7.85
C GLN A 177 -29.70 -8.35 -8.76
N ARG A 178 -28.77 -9.10 -9.37
CA ARG A 178 -29.03 -10.27 -10.21
C ARG A 178 -28.82 -11.59 -9.47
N ARG A 179 -28.89 -11.55 -8.13
CA ARG A 179 -28.77 -12.70 -7.22
C ARG A 179 -27.41 -13.40 -7.26
N ILE A 180 -26.35 -12.70 -7.64
CA ILE A 180 -24.98 -13.20 -7.54
C ILE A 180 -24.33 -12.65 -6.27
N ARG A 181 -23.80 -13.53 -5.42
CA ARG A 181 -23.07 -13.15 -4.20
C ARG A 181 -21.75 -12.46 -4.55
N ALA A 182 -21.78 -11.15 -4.72
CA ALA A 182 -20.63 -10.32 -5.06
C ALA A 182 -20.39 -9.24 -4.00
N ASP A 183 -19.13 -8.85 -3.83
CA ASP A 183 -18.74 -7.69 -3.03
C ASP A 183 -17.61 -6.93 -3.75
N PHE A 184 -17.22 -5.77 -3.23
CA PHE A 184 -16.19 -4.91 -3.80
C PHE A 184 -15.03 -4.68 -2.84
N TYR A 185 -13.83 -4.46 -3.40
CA TYR A 185 -12.61 -4.19 -2.65
C TYR A 185 -11.80 -3.10 -3.33
N HIS A 186 -11.33 -2.10 -2.59
CA HIS A 186 -10.39 -1.09 -3.09
C HIS A 186 -9.66 -0.39 -1.93
N ALA A 187 -8.57 0.31 -2.25
CA ALA A 187 -7.75 1.02 -1.27
C ALA A 187 -8.47 2.13 -0.49
N GLY A 188 -9.61 2.63 -0.98
CA GLY A 188 -10.44 3.60 -0.25
C GLY A 188 -11.26 3.02 0.92
N LEU A 189 -11.29 1.70 1.10
CA LEU A 189 -11.95 1.06 2.24
C LEU A 189 -11.04 1.09 3.48
N ASP A 190 -11.62 1.29 4.65
CA ASP A 190 -10.88 1.18 5.91
C ASP A 190 -10.31 -0.25 6.08
N PRO A 191 -9.19 -0.43 6.83
CA PRO A 191 -8.54 -1.73 6.96
C PRO A 191 -9.42 -2.84 7.56
N GLU A 192 -10.33 -2.51 8.48
CA GLU A 192 -11.21 -3.50 9.12
C GLU A 192 -12.26 -4.00 8.12
N THR A 193 -12.87 -3.10 7.36
CA THR A 193 -13.77 -3.46 6.27
C THR A 193 -13.07 -4.27 5.19
N ARG A 194 -11.84 -3.90 4.78
CA ARG A 194 -11.04 -4.68 3.82
C ARG A 194 -10.83 -6.10 4.32
N THR A 195 -10.40 -6.26 5.57
CA THR A 195 -10.16 -7.57 6.20
C THR A 195 -11.44 -8.41 6.22
N ARG A 196 -12.55 -7.84 6.71
CA ARG A 196 -13.85 -8.53 6.78
C ARG A 196 -14.34 -9.02 5.41
N LYS A 197 -14.23 -8.18 4.38
CA LYS A 197 -14.65 -8.53 3.01
C LYS A 197 -13.75 -9.60 2.40
N GLN A 198 -12.44 -9.47 2.58
CA GLN A 198 -11.48 -10.49 2.16
C GLN A 198 -11.78 -11.83 2.83
N ASP A 199 -11.98 -11.86 4.15
CA ASP A 199 -12.31 -13.08 4.89
C ASP A 199 -13.61 -13.73 4.42
N ALA A 200 -14.65 -12.93 4.18
CA ALA A 200 -15.93 -13.44 3.65
C ALA A 200 -15.78 -14.10 2.27
N TRP A 201 -14.90 -13.57 1.41
CA TRP A 201 -14.58 -14.15 0.11
C TRP A 201 -13.67 -15.39 0.22
N MET A 202 -12.66 -15.35 1.08
CA MET A 202 -11.78 -16.49 1.38
C MET A 202 -12.58 -17.71 1.83
N GLN A 203 -13.61 -17.49 2.67
CA GLN A 203 -14.51 -18.53 3.19
C GLN A 203 -15.67 -18.90 2.24
N GLY A 204 -15.74 -18.32 1.04
CA GLY A 204 -16.78 -18.63 0.07
C GLY A 204 -18.19 -18.09 0.39
N ARG A 205 -18.32 -17.22 1.40
CA ARG A 205 -19.58 -16.52 1.69
C ARG A 205 -19.90 -15.52 0.57
N ILE A 206 -18.87 -14.83 0.08
CA ILE A 206 -18.90 -14.05 -1.16
C ILE A 206 -18.23 -14.86 -2.27
N ARG A 207 -18.89 -14.94 -3.43
CA ARG A 207 -18.40 -15.71 -4.58
C ARG A 207 -17.52 -14.86 -5.49
N ILE A 208 -17.89 -13.62 -5.74
CA ILE A 208 -17.17 -12.74 -6.68
C ILE A 208 -16.66 -11.52 -5.93
N MET A 209 -15.35 -11.27 -6.01
CA MET A 209 -14.78 -10.00 -5.55
C MET A 209 -14.53 -9.09 -6.75
N VAL A 210 -15.16 -7.91 -6.76
CA VAL A 210 -14.87 -6.87 -7.74
C VAL A 210 -13.83 -5.92 -7.17
N SER A 211 -12.72 -5.70 -7.85
CA SER A 211 -11.65 -4.89 -7.29
C SER A 211 -10.84 -4.10 -8.31
N THR A 212 -10.12 -3.10 -7.82
CA THR A 212 -8.94 -2.58 -8.51
C THR A 212 -7.76 -3.52 -8.29
N ASN A 213 -6.57 -3.15 -8.78
CA ASN A 213 -5.31 -3.83 -8.47
C ASN A 213 -5.00 -3.96 -6.95
N ALA A 214 -5.76 -3.28 -6.08
CA ALA A 214 -5.61 -3.35 -4.63
C ALA A 214 -5.96 -4.73 -4.04
N PHE A 215 -6.84 -5.51 -4.69
CA PHE A 215 -7.12 -6.89 -4.27
C PHE A 215 -6.19 -7.82 -5.03
N GLY A 216 -4.97 -7.94 -4.51
CA GLY A 216 -3.96 -8.74 -5.18
C GLY A 216 -2.87 -9.26 -4.26
N MET A 217 -1.91 -8.43 -3.91
CA MET A 217 -0.75 -8.84 -3.13
C MET A 217 -1.19 -9.54 -1.82
N GLY A 218 -0.69 -10.76 -1.60
CA GLY A 218 -0.98 -11.56 -0.39
C GLY A 218 -2.32 -12.33 -0.37
N ILE A 219 -3.13 -12.27 -1.43
CA ILE A 219 -4.32 -13.13 -1.54
C ILE A 219 -3.89 -14.49 -2.08
N ASP A 220 -4.20 -15.53 -1.31
CA ASP A 220 -3.89 -16.91 -1.65
C ASP A 220 -5.11 -17.81 -1.46
N LYS A 221 -6.05 -17.71 -2.40
CA LYS A 221 -7.19 -18.61 -2.52
C LYS A 221 -6.92 -19.59 -3.66
N PRO A 222 -6.74 -20.89 -3.39
CA PRO A 222 -6.29 -21.83 -4.41
C PRO A 222 -7.36 -22.11 -5.49
N ASP A 223 -8.63 -22.00 -5.13
CA ASP A 223 -9.79 -22.45 -5.90
C ASP A 223 -10.52 -21.34 -6.70
N VAL A 224 -9.80 -20.31 -7.13
CA VAL A 224 -10.36 -19.26 -8.02
C VAL A 224 -10.56 -19.84 -9.43
N ARG A 225 -11.79 -19.80 -9.94
CA ARG A 225 -12.18 -20.40 -11.23
C ARG A 225 -12.16 -19.44 -12.40
N PHE A 226 -12.34 -18.15 -12.14
CA PHE A 226 -12.22 -17.15 -13.19
C PHE A 226 -11.70 -15.81 -12.67
N VAL A 227 -10.93 -15.13 -13.50
CA VAL A 227 -10.53 -13.73 -13.33
C VAL A 227 -11.04 -13.00 -14.57
N VAL A 228 -11.83 -11.95 -14.39
CA VAL A 228 -12.35 -11.13 -15.50
C VAL A 228 -11.75 -9.73 -15.40
N HIS A 229 -11.09 -9.27 -16.46
CA HIS A 229 -10.67 -7.89 -16.63
C HIS A 229 -11.73 -7.15 -17.44
N MET A 230 -12.40 -6.20 -16.79
CA MET A 230 -13.40 -5.34 -17.44
C MET A 230 -12.75 -4.19 -18.22
N ASP A 231 -11.53 -3.83 -17.84
CA ASP A 231 -10.74 -2.76 -18.39
C ASP A 231 -9.36 -3.31 -18.76
N LEU A 232 -8.74 -2.74 -19.80
CA LEU A 232 -7.39 -3.12 -20.21
C LEU A 232 -6.36 -2.79 -19.11
N PRO A 233 -5.53 -3.76 -18.68
CA PRO A 233 -4.43 -3.52 -17.75
C PRO A 233 -3.36 -2.58 -18.33
N ASP A 234 -2.58 -1.94 -17.46
CA ASP A 234 -1.51 -1.00 -17.87
C ASP A 234 -0.32 -1.68 -18.55
N SER A 235 -0.15 -2.98 -18.33
CA SER A 235 0.91 -3.78 -18.93
C SER A 235 0.54 -5.27 -18.94
N LEU A 236 1.25 -6.05 -19.77
CA LEU A 236 1.10 -7.50 -19.80
C LEU A 236 1.52 -8.17 -18.49
N GLU A 237 2.53 -7.63 -17.80
CA GLU A 237 2.96 -8.14 -16.50
C GLU A 237 1.86 -8.00 -15.44
N ALA A 238 1.18 -6.85 -15.41
CA ALA A 238 0.02 -6.63 -14.54
C ALA A 238 -1.11 -7.61 -14.87
N TYR A 239 -1.45 -7.75 -16.16
CA TYR A 239 -2.45 -8.71 -16.61
C TYR A 239 -2.08 -10.14 -16.18
N PHE A 240 -0.84 -10.55 -16.41
CA PHE A 240 -0.36 -11.89 -16.10
C PHE A 240 -0.39 -12.18 -14.58
N GLN A 241 0.04 -11.23 -13.75
CA GLN A 241 0.01 -11.36 -12.29
C GLN A 241 -1.43 -11.49 -11.76
N GLU A 242 -2.34 -10.69 -12.30
CA GLU A 242 -3.76 -10.68 -11.93
C GLU A 242 -4.49 -11.93 -12.42
N ALA A 243 -4.31 -12.32 -13.68
CA ALA A 243 -4.83 -13.55 -14.27
C ALA A 243 -4.31 -14.78 -13.52
N GLY A 244 -3.04 -14.75 -13.10
CA GLY A 244 -2.35 -15.81 -12.34
C GLY A 244 -2.96 -16.14 -10.97
N ARG A 245 -3.98 -15.40 -10.53
CA ARG A 245 -4.74 -15.71 -9.30
C ARG A 245 -5.71 -16.85 -9.48
N ALA A 246 -6.14 -17.11 -10.71
CA ALA A 246 -6.98 -18.24 -11.06
C ALA A 246 -6.22 -19.57 -10.98
N GLY A 247 -6.92 -20.66 -10.65
CA GLY A 247 -6.44 -22.03 -10.87
C GLY A 247 -5.21 -22.45 -10.07
N ARG A 248 -4.95 -21.88 -8.89
CA ARG A 248 -3.75 -22.22 -8.09
C ARG A 248 -3.77 -23.65 -7.54
N ASP A 249 -4.94 -24.26 -7.44
CA ASP A 249 -5.15 -25.69 -7.17
C ASP A 249 -4.88 -26.62 -8.37
N GLY A 250 -4.40 -26.10 -9.49
CA GLY A 250 -4.12 -26.87 -10.70
C GLY A 250 -5.36 -27.27 -11.51
N LYS A 251 -6.57 -26.92 -11.06
CA LYS A 251 -7.82 -27.20 -11.80
C LYS A 251 -8.07 -26.14 -12.87
N LYS A 252 -8.88 -26.51 -13.87
CA LYS A 252 -9.26 -25.62 -14.98
C LYS A 252 -9.80 -24.29 -14.45
N ALA A 253 -9.27 -23.20 -14.99
CA ALA A 253 -9.71 -21.84 -14.70
C ALA A 253 -9.54 -20.94 -15.92
N PHE A 254 -10.18 -19.76 -15.88
CA PHE A 254 -10.25 -18.84 -17.03
C PHE A 254 -9.77 -17.44 -16.64
N ALA A 255 -8.86 -16.87 -17.42
CA ALA A 255 -8.53 -15.47 -17.40
C ALA A 255 -9.18 -14.81 -18.61
N VAL A 256 -10.18 -13.96 -18.38
CA VAL A 256 -11.00 -13.36 -19.44
C VAL A 256 -10.75 -11.85 -19.49
N LEU A 257 -10.27 -11.36 -20.62
CA LEU A 257 -10.18 -9.92 -20.90
C LEU A 257 -11.36 -9.51 -21.78
N LEU A 258 -12.25 -8.67 -21.24
CA LEU A 258 -13.35 -8.07 -22.01
C LEU A 258 -12.86 -6.73 -22.58
N PHE A 259 -12.55 -6.72 -23.86
CA PHE A 259 -11.95 -5.60 -24.55
C PHE A 259 -12.99 -4.85 -25.40
N HIS A 260 -12.90 -3.52 -25.39
CA HIS A 260 -13.59 -2.66 -26.34
C HIS A 260 -12.57 -1.64 -26.88
N PRO A 261 -12.61 -1.25 -28.16
CA PRO A 261 -11.62 -0.33 -28.73
C PRO A 261 -11.38 0.96 -27.92
N SER A 262 -12.43 1.50 -27.30
CA SER A 262 -12.31 2.70 -26.43
C SER A 262 -11.45 2.50 -25.18
N ASP A 263 -11.14 1.26 -24.78
CA ASP A 263 -10.19 0.97 -23.71
C ASP A 263 -8.76 1.32 -24.12
N ALA A 264 -8.40 1.10 -25.39
CA ALA A 264 -7.09 1.48 -25.91
C ALA A 264 -6.93 3.00 -25.88
N ASP A 265 -7.96 3.74 -26.32
CA ASP A 265 -7.97 5.21 -26.23
C ASP A 265 -7.87 5.69 -24.78
N ALA A 266 -8.57 5.03 -23.86
CA ALA A 266 -8.50 5.35 -22.44
C ALA A 266 -7.10 5.10 -21.87
N LEU A 267 -6.44 4.02 -22.28
CA LEU A 267 -5.10 3.69 -21.84
C LEU A 267 -4.07 4.68 -22.38
N GLN A 268 -4.17 5.07 -23.65
CA GLN A 268 -3.33 6.10 -24.27
C GLN A 268 -3.50 7.47 -23.59
N ARG A 269 -4.74 7.88 -23.29
CA ARG A 269 -5.00 9.12 -22.53
C ARG A 269 -4.38 9.07 -21.13
N ASN A 270 -4.48 7.93 -20.44
CA ASN A 270 -3.87 7.76 -19.12
C ASN A 270 -2.34 7.84 -19.20
N PHE A 271 -1.73 7.24 -20.23
CA PHE A 271 -0.28 7.34 -20.47
C PHE A 271 0.18 8.80 -20.66
N GLN A 272 -0.55 9.59 -21.46
CA GLN A 272 -0.24 11.01 -21.63
C GLN A 272 -0.31 11.80 -20.32
N GLN A 273 -1.28 11.48 -19.45
CA GLN A 273 -1.40 12.09 -18.12
C GLN A 273 -0.34 11.60 -17.13
N ALA A 274 0.19 10.39 -17.32
CA ALA A 274 1.21 9.79 -16.46
C ALA A 274 2.59 10.46 -16.56
N PHE A 275 2.84 11.14 -17.69
CA PHE A 275 4.09 11.83 -17.99
C PHE A 275 3.84 13.32 -18.25
N PRO A 276 3.46 14.09 -17.21
CA PRO A 276 3.22 15.52 -17.32
C PRO A 276 4.50 16.29 -17.69
N PRO A 277 4.38 17.41 -18.42
CA PRO A 277 5.53 18.22 -18.77
C PRO A 277 6.21 18.78 -17.51
N GLU A 278 7.52 18.96 -17.58
CA GLU A 278 8.36 19.43 -16.48
C GLU A 278 7.84 20.71 -15.81
N ARG A 279 7.26 21.63 -16.60
CA ARG A 279 6.65 22.85 -16.07
C ARG A 279 5.59 22.55 -15.01
N GLU A 280 4.76 21.53 -15.22
CA GLU A 280 3.74 21.12 -14.25
C GLU A 280 4.37 20.42 -13.04
N ILE A 281 5.45 19.67 -13.22
CA ILE A 281 6.20 19.05 -12.10
C ILE A 281 6.77 20.13 -11.18
N ARG A 282 7.47 21.12 -11.75
CA ARG A 282 8.02 22.27 -11.00
C ARG A 282 6.91 23.08 -10.32
N ARG A 283 5.78 23.30 -11.00
CA ARG A 283 4.61 23.98 -10.43
C ARG A 283 4.03 23.23 -9.22
N VAL A 284 3.89 21.91 -9.32
CA VAL A 284 3.41 21.07 -8.19
C VAL A 284 4.41 21.12 -7.03
N TYR A 285 5.71 21.01 -7.30
CA TYR A 285 6.75 21.11 -6.28
C TYR A 285 6.74 22.46 -5.55
N GLN A 286 6.64 23.56 -6.31
CA GLN A 286 6.52 24.91 -5.74
C GLN A 286 5.26 25.05 -4.88
N ALA A 287 4.12 24.54 -5.37
CA ALA A 287 2.86 24.56 -4.65
C ALA A 287 2.93 23.77 -3.33
N LEU A 288 3.63 22.63 -3.29
CA LEU A 288 3.86 21.88 -2.05
C LEU A 288 4.62 22.71 -1.01
N GLY A 289 5.69 23.37 -1.43
CA GLY A 289 6.44 24.25 -0.55
C GLY A 289 5.60 25.39 0.02
N SER A 290 4.75 26.01 -0.81
CA SER A 290 3.79 27.03 -0.37
C SER A 290 2.70 26.46 0.55
N TYR A 291 2.22 25.24 0.27
CA TYR A 291 1.13 24.60 1.02
C TYR A 291 1.53 24.30 2.46
N TYR A 292 2.78 23.90 2.67
CA TYR A 292 3.34 23.62 3.99
C TYR A 292 4.13 24.79 4.59
N GLN A 293 4.16 25.94 3.90
CA GLN A 293 4.90 27.14 4.35
C GLN A 293 6.39 26.86 4.64
N LEU A 294 7.00 25.96 3.87
CA LEU A 294 8.40 25.57 4.04
C LEU A 294 9.35 26.62 3.46
N ALA A 295 10.43 26.99 4.15
CA ALA A 295 11.47 27.84 3.56
C ALA A 295 12.36 27.06 2.58
N ILE A 296 13.06 27.77 1.68
CA ILE A 296 14.15 27.19 0.89
C ILE A 296 15.29 26.80 1.86
N GLY A 297 15.90 25.63 1.68
CA GLY A 297 16.90 25.05 2.58
C GLY A 297 16.32 24.27 3.76
N ALA A 298 14.99 24.11 3.85
CA ALA A 298 14.33 23.41 4.95
C ALA A 298 13.56 22.16 4.48
N GLY A 299 13.00 21.39 5.42
CA GLY A 299 12.07 20.29 5.13
C GLY A 299 12.69 18.90 5.02
N MET A 300 14.03 18.75 4.95
CA MET A 300 14.65 17.42 4.84
C MET A 300 14.25 16.52 6.02
N GLY A 301 13.60 15.38 5.73
CA GLY A 301 13.11 14.44 6.72
C GLY A 301 11.76 14.80 7.35
N GLU A 302 11.22 15.99 7.10
CA GLU A 302 9.92 16.41 7.61
C GLU A 302 8.78 15.70 6.88
N SER A 303 7.77 15.26 7.65
CA SER A 303 6.60 14.53 7.17
C SER A 303 5.33 15.30 7.46
N PHE A 304 4.48 15.44 6.44
CA PHE A 304 3.23 16.20 6.52
C PHE A 304 2.02 15.36 6.14
N ASP A 305 0.89 15.61 6.80
CA ASP A 305 -0.39 15.05 6.38
C ASP A 305 -0.77 15.62 5.01
N PHE A 306 -0.90 14.75 4.01
CA PHE A 306 -1.20 15.13 2.64
C PHE A 306 -2.57 14.63 2.18
N ASP A 307 -3.38 15.56 1.68
CA ASP A 307 -4.66 15.27 1.02
C ASP A 307 -4.59 15.79 -0.41
N LEU A 308 -4.46 14.86 -1.36
CA LEU A 308 -4.34 15.18 -2.78
C LEU A 308 -5.52 16.01 -3.30
N LEU A 309 -6.75 15.68 -2.90
CA LEU A 309 -7.93 16.36 -3.44
C LEU A 309 -8.01 17.79 -2.90
N HIS A 310 -7.73 17.97 -1.61
CA HIS A 310 -7.67 19.30 -1.01
C HIS A 310 -6.56 20.15 -1.64
N PHE A 311 -5.34 19.61 -1.71
CA PHE A 311 -4.18 20.29 -2.31
C PHE A 311 -4.45 20.70 -3.77
N SER A 312 -4.93 19.77 -4.60
CA SER A 312 -5.25 20.06 -6.00
C SER A 312 -6.34 21.12 -6.14
N LYS A 313 -7.36 21.12 -5.26
CA LYS A 313 -8.39 22.17 -5.26
C LYS A 313 -7.82 23.54 -4.88
N THR A 314 -6.96 23.61 -3.86
CA THR A 314 -6.35 24.86 -3.39
C THR A 314 -5.51 25.55 -4.47
N TYR A 315 -4.75 24.78 -5.24
CA TYR A 315 -3.84 25.33 -6.27
C TYR A 315 -4.40 25.26 -7.71
N GLN A 316 -5.68 24.89 -7.86
CA GLN A 316 -6.35 24.72 -9.16
C GLN A 316 -5.55 23.80 -10.10
N LEU A 317 -5.14 22.65 -9.57
CA LEU A 317 -4.42 21.60 -10.29
C LEU A 317 -5.36 20.43 -10.57
N ASP A 318 -5.15 19.74 -11.69
CA ASP A 318 -5.85 18.48 -11.93
C ASP A 318 -5.34 17.39 -10.96
N PRO A 319 -6.21 16.69 -10.21
CA PRO A 319 -5.77 15.70 -9.22
C PRO A 319 -4.96 14.53 -9.80
N LYS A 320 -5.26 14.07 -11.03
CA LYS A 320 -4.54 12.94 -11.64
C LYS A 320 -3.15 13.38 -12.07
N THR A 321 -3.06 14.50 -12.79
CA THR A 321 -1.77 15.09 -13.18
C THR A 321 -0.91 15.38 -11.96
N THR A 322 -1.51 15.95 -10.90
CA THR A 322 -0.81 16.21 -9.63
C THR A 322 -0.25 14.92 -9.03
N PHE A 323 -1.04 13.85 -8.98
CA PHE A 323 -0.57 12.55 -8.49
C PHE A 323 0.63 12.02 -9.28
N HIS A 324 0.63 12.17 -10.61
CA HIS A 324 1.75 11.75 -11.44
C HIS A 324 2.99 12.63 -11.25
N CYS A 325 2.84 13.95 -11.08
CA CYS A 325 3.95 14.83 -10.70
C CYS A 325 4.57 14.39 -9.36
N LEU A 326 3.75 14.08 -8.35
CA LEU A 326 4.22 13.59 -7.06
C LEU A 326 4.97 12.26 -7.19
N LYS A 327 4.50 11.36 -8.06
CA LYS A 327 5.17 10.08 -8.33
C LYS A 327 6.52 10.27 -9.01
N ILE A 328 6.64 11.21 -9.95
CA ILE A 328 7.92 11.53 -10.58
C ILE A 328 8.89 12.13 -9.55
N LEU A 329 8.43 13.08 -8.73
CA LEU A 329 9.24 13.65 -7.63
C LEU A 329 9.68 12.59 -6.62
N GLU A 330 8.81 11.62 -6.30
CA GLU A 330 9.15 10.49 -5.45
C GLU A 330 10.21 9.60 -6.08
N GLN A 331 10.07 9.28 -7.36
CA GLN A 331 11.02 8.44 -8.07
C GLN A 331 12.37 9.11 -8.34
N SER A 332 12.42 10.45 -8.32
CA SER A 332 13.64 11.26 -8.36
C SER A 332 14.23 11.49 -6.98
N GLY A 333 13.65 10.92 -5.92
CA GLY A 333 14.19 11.00 -4.56
C GLY A 333 14.02 12.37 -3.90
N TRP A 334 13.14 13.23 -4.40
CA TRP A 334 12.83 14.51 -3.75
C TRP A 334 11.82 14.35 -2.63
N LEU A 335 10.84 13.46 -2.82
CA LEU A 335 9.72 13.24 -1.91
C LEU A 335 9.53 11.75 -1.63
N SER A 336 8.77 11.42 -0.60
CA SER A 336 8.18 10.10 -0.41
C SER A 336 6.73 10.26 -0.03
N LEU A 337 5.84 9.54 -0.69
CA LEU A 337 4.42 9.53 -0.39
C LEU A 337 4.05 8.18 0.23
N SER A 338 3.75 8.18 1.52
CA SER A 338 3.25 6.97 2.16
C SER A 338 1.87 6.62 1.59
N GLU A 339 1.54 5.33 1.51
CA GLU A 339 0.14 4.93 1.40
C GLU A 339 -0.63 5.44 2.62
N ALA A 340 -1.96 5.46 2.55
CA ALA A 340 -2.79 5.76 3.72
C ALA A 340 -2.51 4.72 4.81
N VAL A 341 -1.58 5.04 5.71
CA VAL A 341 -1.27 4.20 6.86
C VAL A 341 -2.33 4.49 7.90
N TYR A 342 -3.13 3.48 8.22
CA TYR A 342 -3.99 3.55 9.40
C TYR A 342 -3.10 3.55 10.64
N ILE A 343 -2.95 4.73 11.24
CA ILE A 343 -2.37 4.88 12.56
C ILE A 343 -3.56 4.99 13.51
N PRO A 344 -3.80 4.00 14.40
CA PRO A 344 -4.90 4.08 15.36
C PRO A 344 -4.69 5.27 16.28
N SER A 345 -5.80 5.83 16.77
CA SER A 345 -5.71 6.80 17.85
C SER A 345 -5.01 6.20 19.05
N THR A 346 -4.10 6.97 19.64
CA THR A 346 -3.41 6.58 20.86
C THR A 346 -3.58 7.68 21.89
N LEU A 347 -3.65 7.31 23.16
CA LEU A 347 -3.55 8.25 24.25
C LEU A 347 -2.57 7.76 25.31
N LYS A 348 -1.97 8.67 26.05
CA LYS A 348 -1.25 8.39 27.29
C LYS A 348 -1.64 9.44 28.32
N CYS A 349 -1.85 9.04 29.57
CA CYS A 349 -1.94 10.01 30.67
C CYS A 349 -0.53 10.52 31.00
N ILE A 350 -0.37 11.84 31.02
CA ILE A 350 0.93 12.47 31.29
C ILE A 350 1.00 13.08 32.69
N VAL A 351 -0.09 13.01 33.47
CA VAL A 351 -0.17 13.47 34.86
C VAL A 351 -0.20 12.30 35.84
N SER A 352 0.15 12.58 37.11
CA SER A 352 0.02 11.60 38.19
C SER A 352 -1.45 11.29 38.50
N ARG A 353 -1.70 10.20 39.23
CA ARG A 353 -3.07 9.82 39.65
C ARG A 353 -3.69 10.88 40.57
N GLU A 354 -2.90 11.51 41.42
CA GLU A 354 -3.31 12.59 42.32
C GLU A 354 -3.73 13.83 41.51
N ALA A 355 -2.88 14.28 40.59
CA ALA A 355 -3.17 15.44 39.75
C ALA A 355 -4.38 15.21 38.83
N LEU A 356 -4.56 13.97 38.34
CA LEU A 356 -5.75 13.60 37.58
C LEU A 356 -7.02 13.70 38.43
N TYR A 357 -6.98 13.21 39.67
CA TYR A 357 -8.11 13.28 40.59
C TYR A 357 -8.50 14.73 40.89
N ASP A 358 -7.52 15.59 41.16
CA ASP A 358 -7.75 17.03 41.36
C ASP A 358 -8.36 17.70 40.13
N TYR A 359 -7.91 17.31 38.92
CA TYR A 359 -8.49 17.79 37.67
C TYR A 359 -9.94 17.31 37.49
N GLN A 360 -10.26 16.06 37.84
CA GLN A 360 -11.62 15.52 37.78
C GLN A 360 -12.58 16.26 38.72
N LEU A 361 -12.11 16.67 39.90
CA LEU A 361 -12.90 17.49 40.83
C LEU A 361 -13.17 18.89 40.28
N LYS A 362 -12.18 19.51 39.62
CA LYS A 362 -12.30 20.85 39.02
C LYS A 362 -13.09 20.87 37.71
N HIS A 363 -13.11 19.74 36.99
CA HIS A 363 -13.79 19.61 35.69
C HIS A 363 -14.72 18.39 35.64
N PRO A 364 -15.87 18.42 36.36
CA PRO A 364 -16.78 17.28 36.46
C PRO A 364 -17.30 16.76 35.11
N GLN A 365 -17.35 17.62 34.09
CA GLN A 365 -17.79 17.22 32.74
C GLN A 365 -16.90 16.18 32.07
N PHE A 366 -15.62 16.09 32.46
CA PHE A 366 -14.68 15.12 31.89
C PHE A 366 -14.56 13.83 32.72
N ASP A 367 -15.13 13.79 33.92
CA ASP A 367 -15.03 12.63 34.82
C ASP A 367 -15.56 11.32 34.20
N PRO A 368 -16.74 11.29 33.53
CA PRO A 368 -17.23 10.07 32.88
C PRO A 368 -16.32 9.58 31.75
N LEU A 369 -15.73 10.52 31.00
CA LEU A 369 -14.80 10.25 29.90
C LEU A 369 -13.50 9.65 30.45
N LEU A 370 -12.87 10.32 31.42
CA LEU A 370 -11.59 9.89 32.01
C LEU A 370 -11.73 8.51 32.69
N LYS A 371 -12.79 8.30 33.49
CA LYS A 371 -13.08 6.99 34.10
C LYS A 371 -13.27 5.90 33.05
N SER A 372 -14.00 6.19 31.97
CA SER A 372 -14.24 5.22 30.89
C SER A 372 -12.97 4.91 30.12
N ILE A 373 -12.14 5.92 29.81
CA ILE A 373 -10.82 5.74 29.21
C ILE A 373 -10.00 4.80 30.06
N PHE A 374 -9.74 5.14 31.33
CA PHE A 374 -8.84 4.37 32.19
C PHE A 374 -9.39 3.00 32.60
N ARG A 375 -10.71 2.79 32.54
CA ARG A 375 -11.32 1.46 32.70
C ARG A 375 -11.13 0.58 31.46
N LEU A 376 -11.21 1.16 30.25
CA LEU A 376 -11.12 0.42 29.00
C LEU A 376 -9.68 0.26 28.49
N THR A 377 -8.76 1.13 28.93
CA THR A 377 -7.38 1.17 28.46
C THR A 377 -6.39 0.94 29.61
N ALA A 378 -6.21 -0.33 29.97
CA ALA A 378 -5.21 -0.72 30.96
C ALA A 378 -3.81 -0.27 30.52
N GLY A 379 -3.08 0.40 31.40
CA GLY A 379 -1.70 0.86 31.16
C GLY A 379 -1.55 2.27 30.58
N ALA A 380 -2.64 3.04 30.44
CA ALA A 380 -2.58 4.40 29.88
C ALA A 380 -1.68 5.38 30.68
N PHE A 381 -1.42 5.12 31.96
CA PHE A 381 -0.50 5.93 32.79
C PHE A 381 0.97 5.64 32.50
N THR A 382 1.32 4.46 32.02
CA THR A 382 2.71 4.04 31.81
C THR A 382 3.12 4.16 30.35
N GLN A 383 2.20 3.90 29.42
CA GLN A 383 2.46 3.86 27.99
C GLN A 383 1.30 4.39 27.15
N PHE A 384 1.58 4.66 25.87
CA PHE A 384 0.52 4.91 24.90
C PHE A 384 -0.33 3.67 24.71
N VAL A 385 -1.64 3.86 24.79
CA VAL A 385 -2.64 2.82 24.58
C VAL A 385 -3.46 3.16 23.34
N ASN A 386 -3.74 2.15 22.53
CA ASN A 386 -4.62 2.31 21.37
C ASN A 386 -6.06 2.50 21.84
N ILE A 387 -6.76 3.47 21.25
CA ILE A 387 -8.19 3.68 21.46
C ILE A 387 -8.93 3.57 20.14
N ARG A 388 -10.21 3.21 20.22
CA ARG A 388 -11.14 3.27 19.10
C ARG A 388 -12.23 4.28 19.45
N GLU A 389 -12.14 5.48 18.90
CA GLU A 389 -13.05 6.59 19.25
C GLU A 389 -14.49 6.22 18.98
N ALA A 390 -14.78 5.51 17.88
CA ALA A 390 -16.14 5.05 17.58
C ALA A 390 -16.69 4.10 18.66
N GLN A 391 -15.86 3.20 19.21
CA GLN A 391 -16.30 2.30 20.28
C GLN A 391 -16.43 3.02 21.61
N LEU A 392 -15.48 3.90 21.93
CA LEU A 392 -15.50 4.71 23.15
C LEU A 392 -16.68 5.68 23.16
N ALA A 393 -16.98 6.31 22.02
CA ALA A 393 -18.14 7.17 21.83
C ALA A 393 -19.45 6.41 21.98
N ARG A 394 -19.54 5.19 21.42
CA ARG A 394 -20.70 4.31 21.59
C ARG A 394 -20.90 3.91 23.05
N PHE A 395 -19.82 3.61 23.77
CA PHE A 395 -19.87 3.28 25.19
C PHE A 395 -20.33 4.48 26.04
N LEU A 396 -19.82 5.67 25.73
CA LEU A 396 -20.18 6.94 26.38
C LEU A 396 -21.51 7.54 25.89
N ARG A 397 -22.19 6.89 24.93
CA ARG A 397 -23.43 7.37 24.29
C ARG A 397 -23.34 8.81 23.80
N MET A 398 -22.22 9.17 23.17
CA MET A 398 -21.99 10.51 22.62
C MET A 398 -21.54 10.46 21.15
N PRO A 399 -21.72 11.54 20.38
CA PRO A 399 -21.16 11.65 19.02
C PRO A 399 -19.63 11.56 19.04
N VAL A 400 -19.05 10.93 18.00
CA VAL A 400 -17.59 10.73 17.88
C VAL A 400 -16.87 12.08 17.82
N GLU A 401 -17.47 13.06 17.15
CA GLU A 401 -16.93 14.41 16.98
C GLU A 401 -16.76 15.09 18.34
N LYS A 402 -17.76 14.98 19.22
CA LYS A 402 -17.70 15.53 20.59
C LYS A 402 -16.63 14.85 21.43
N LEU A 403 -16.48 13.53 21.31
CA LEU A 403 -15.45 12.77 22.00
C LEU A 403 -14.05 13.24 21.57
N VAL A 404 -13.81 13.36 20.27
CA VAL A 404 -12.52 13.80 19.71
C VAL A 404 -12.18 15.22 20.15
N SER A 405 -13.15 16.14 20.15
CA SER A 405 -12.95 17.49 20.69
C SER A 405 -12.57 17.49 22.18
N ALA A 406 -13.19 16.64 23.00
CA ALA A 406 -12.85 16.51 24.41
C ALA A 406 -11.43 15.95 24.62
N LEU A 407 -11.01 14.97 23.81
CA LEU A 407 -9.66 14.43 23.86
C LEU A 407 -8.61 15.47 23.45
N HIS A 408 -8.87 16.29 22.44
CA HIS A 408 -7.99 17.42 22.10
C HIS A 408 -7.93 18.47 23.21
N TYR A 409 -9.04 18.73 23.90
CA TYR A 409 -9.07 19.65 25.04
C TYR A 409 -8.20 19.14 26.18
N LEU A 410 -8.39 17.89 26.60
CA LEU A 410 -7.57 17.23 27.63
C LEU A 410 -6.09 17.15 27.25
N HIS A 411 -5.80 17.08 25.94
CA HIS A 411 -4.44 17.14 25.44
C HIS A 411 -3.80 18.52 25.62
N ARG A 412 -4.53 19.55 25.23
CA ARG A 412 -4.10 20.94 25.39
C ARG A 412 -3.93 21.32 26.86
N ASP A 413 -4.79 20.80 27.74
CA ASP A 413 -4.72 21.01 29.20
C ASP A 413 -3.60 20.19 29.86
N GLY A 414 -2.83 19.42 29.09
CA GLY A 414 -1.69 18.68 29.61
C GLY A 414 -2.08 17.48 30.48
N ILE A 415 -3.31 16.98 30.39
CA ILE A 415 -3.77 15.79 31.11
C ILE A 415 -3.43 14.51 30.33
N LEU A 416 -3.63 14.55 29.00
CA LEU A 416 -3.36 13.43 28.09
C LEU A 416 -2.35 13.83 27.00
N ASP A 417 -1.49 12.93 26.56
CA ASP A 417 -0.89 12.98 25.22
C ASP A 417 -1.84 12.18 24.31
N TYR A 418 -2.75 12.88 23.64
CA TYR A 418 -3.68 12.29 22.68
C TYR A 418 -3.17 12.50 21.27
N ARG A 419 -3.03 11.40 20.53
CA ARG A 419 -2.61 11.39 19.14
C ARG A 419 -3.78 10.85 18.31
N PRO A 420 -4.47 11.71 17.55
CA PRO A 420 -5.64 11.31 16.80
C PRO A 420 -5.28 10.34 15.68
N GLN A 421 -6.30 9.62 15.24
CA GLN A 421 -6.21 8.62 14.18
C GLN A 421 -5.75 9.32 12.91
N LYS A 422 -4.59 8.91 12.39
CA LYS A 422 -4.15 9.36 11.06
C LYS A 422 -4.56 8.30 10.05
N ASN A 423 -5.36 8.73 9.07
CA ASN A 423 -5.69 7.94 7.88
C ASN A 423 -5.18 8.60 6.60
N LYS A 424 -4.59 9.80 6.72
CA LYS A 424 -4.11 10.55 5.58
C LYS A 424 -2.72 10.04 5.18
N PRO A 425 -2.45 9.89 3.87
CA PRO A 425 -1.10 9.76 3.35
C PRO A 425 -0.16 10.79 3.98
N GLN A 426 1.08 10.39 4.27
CA GLN A 426 2.15 11.31 4.64
C GLN A 426 2.97 11.65 3.40
N LEU A 427 3.27 12.93 3.21
CA LEU A 427 4.27 13.38 2.25
C LEU A 427 5.51 13.80 3.01
N THR A 428 6.63 13.14 2.74
CA THR A 428 7.93 13.41 3.36
C THR A 428 8.86 14.04 2.34
N PHE A 429 9.56 15.11 2.70
CA PHE A 429 10.65 15.65 1.89
C PHE A 429 11.92 14.86 2.19
N LEU A 430 12.56 14.31 1.16
CA LEU A 430 13.77 13.50 1.30
C LEU A 430 15.05 14.33 1.19
N GLN A 431 14.94 15.52 0.61
CA GLN A 431 16.00 16.49 0.43
C GLN A 431 15.54 17.85 0.95
N GLU A 432 16.49 18.75 1.19
CA GLU A 432 16.17 20.15 1.50
C GLU A 432 15.41 20.79 0.33
N ARG A 433 14.42 21.62 0.65
CA ARG A 433 13.64 22.33 -0.36
C ARG A 433 14.56 23.28 -1.13
N VAL A 434 14.55 23.19 -2.46
CA VAL A 434 15.24 24.15 -3.34
C VAL A 434 14.23 25.10 -4.00
N ASP A 435 14.73 26.15 -4.66
CA ASP A 435 13.90 26.92 -5.56
C ASP A 435 13.39 26.04 -6.72
N ALA A 436 12.16 26.26 -7.18
CA ALA A 436 11.56 25.44 -8.22
C ALA A 436 12.30 25.53 -9.56
N ALA A 437 13.09 26.58 -9.82
CA ALA A 437 13.99 26.68 -10.98
C ALA A 437 15.23 25.78 -10.83
N ASN A 438 15.66 25.51 -9.60
CA ASN A 438 16.83 24.68 -9.29
C ASN A 438 16.47 23.21 -9.00
N LEU A 439 15.19 22.85 -9.09
CA LEU A 439 14.77 21.46 -8.97
C LEU A 439 15.42 20.62 -10.07
N GLU A 440 16.27 19.67 -9.69
CA GLU A 440 16.90 18.76 -10.64
C GLU A 440 15.94 17.62 -10.98
N ILE A 441 15.67 17.46 -12.28
CA ILE A 441 14.88 16.35 -12.81
C ILE A 441 15.77 15.65 -13.83
N ASP A 442 16.05 14.37 -13.58
CA ASP A 442 16.81 13.53 -14.53
C ASP A 442 15.99 13.31 -15.82
N HIS A 443 16.34 14.07 -16.86
CA HIS A 443 15.65 14.02 -18.14
C HIS A 443 15.87 12.71 -18.89
N GLU A 444 17.04 12.08 -18.74
CA GLU A 444 17.33 10.80 -19.39
C GLU A 444 16.46 9.71 -18.77
N LEU A 445 16.42 9.66 -17.44
CA LEU A 445 15.59 8.72 -16.70
C LEU A 445 14.09 8.96 -16.97
N TYR A 446 13.66 10.22 -17.06
CA TYR A 446 12.29 10.56 -17.41
C TYR A 446 11.91 10.03 -18.79
N ARG A 447 12.74 10.28 -19.82
CA ARG A 447 12.51 9.79 -21.19
C ARG A 447 12.53 8.27 -21.24
N PHE A 448 13.50 7.64 -20.58
CA PHE A 448 13.61 6.19 -20.50
C PHE A 448 12.34 5.54 -19.92
N ARG A 449 11.83 6.07 -18.79
CA ARG A 449 10.59 5.58 -18.17
C ARG A 449 9.37 5.79 -19.05
N LYS A 450 9.30 6.95 -19.71
CA LYS A 450 8.21 7.26 -20.66
C LYS A 450 8.17 6.24 -21.79
N GLN A 451 9.31 6.01 -22.44
CA GLN A 451 9.42 5.02 -23.51
C GLN A 451 9.05 3.61 -23.03
N ARG A 452 9.55 3.17 -21.87
CA ARG A 452 9.21 1.85 -21.33
C ARG A 452 7.73 1.69 -21.01
N HIS A 453 7.10 2.72 -20.46
CA HIS A 453 5.66 2.67 -20.20
C HIS A 453 4.85 2.63 -21.50
N GLU A 454 5.30 3.34 -22.54
CA GLU A 454 4.71 3.28 -23.88
C GLU A 454 4.80 1.89 -24.48
N GLU A 455 5.98 1.26 -24.47
CA GLU A 455 6.19 -0.10 -24.97
C GLU A 455 5.26 -1.12 -24.28
N ARG A 456 5.14 -1.04 -22.95
CA ARG A 456 4.24 -1.91 -22.16
C ARG A 456 2.77 -1.70 -22.49
N MET A 457 2.36 -0.43 -22.63
CA MET A 457 1.02 -0.07 -23.02
C MET A 457 0.69 -0.64 -24.40
N GLN A 458 1.59 -0.44 -25.38
CA GLN A 458 1.40 -0.94 -26.74
C GLN A 458 1.33 -2.46 -26.77
N ALA A 459 2.16 -3.15 -25.97
CA ALA A 459 2.10 -4.61 -25.84
C ALA A 459 0.77 -5.10 -25.25
N ALA A 460 0.21 -4.39 -24.25
CA ALA A 460 -1.10 -4.71 -23.69
C ALA A 460 -2.23 -4.49 -24.70
N ILE A 461 -2.19 -3.38 -25.45
CA ILE A 461 -3.15 -3.10 -26.53
C ILE A 461 -3.05 -4.19 -27.62
N ALA A 462 -1.84 -4.48 -28.08
CA ALA A 462 -1.59 -5.48 -29.12
C ALA A 462 -2.14 -6.85 -28.73
N TYR A 463 -1.95 -7.28 -27.47
CA TYR A 463 -2.53 -8.52 -26.96
C TYR A 463 -4.07 -8.52 -26.95
N ALA A 464 -4.68 -7.39 -26.62
CA ALA A 464 -6.14 -7.26 -26.58
C ALA A 464 -6.80 -7.19 -27.97
N THR A 465 -6.03 -6.81 -28.99
CA THR A 465 -6.50 -6.66 -30.37
C THR A 465 -6.26 -7.89 -31.26
N GLN A 466 -5.70 -8.97 -30.71
CA GLN A 466 -5.42 -10.22 -31.45
C GLN A 466 -6.67 -10.96 -31.91
#